data_AF-A0A9Q3F0N0-F1
#
_entry.id   AF-A0A9Q3F0N0-F1
#
_cell.length_a   1.000
_cell.length_b   1.000
_cell.length_c   1.000
_cell.angle_alpha   90.00
_cell.angle_beta   90.00
_cell.angle_gamma   90.00
#
_symmetry.space_group_name_H-M   'P 1'
#
loop_
_entity.id
_entity.type
_entity.pdbx_description
1 polymer ?
#
loop_
_entity_poly.entity_id
_entity_poly.type
_entity_poly.pdbx_seq_one_letter_code
_entity_poly.pdbx_strand_id
1 'polypeptide(L)'
;MKPDFKKKDQVLVSTLNFNNLKGPKKMRDSFVGPFTIIKLIGNNEGAVRLTEEFSRKHPVFPVSLVKSDFQTGENKFPLRKKTTTPQ
;
A
#
# COMPACT_ATOMS: atom_id res chain seq x y z
N MET A 1 8.88 -4.92 -15.47
CA MET A 1 8.44 -6.03 -14.59
C MET A 1 7.02 -5.75 -14.15
N LYS A 2 6.06 -6.66 -14.42
CA LYS A 2 4.74 -6.59 -13.81
C LYS A 2 4.86 -7.11 -12.37
N PRO A 3 4.29 -6.44 -11.36
CA PRO A 3 4.28 -6.97 -10.00
C PRO A 3 3.36 -8.19 -9.92
N ASP A 4 3.91 -9.34 -9.58
CA ASP A 4 3.15 -10.56 -9.32
C ASP A 4 2.59 -10.51 -7.90
N PHE A 5 1.41 -9.91 -7.77
CA PHE A 5 0.66 -9.92 -6.53
C PHE A 5 -0.04 -11.27 -6.33
N LYS A 6 -0.17 -11.72 -5.08
CA LYS A 6 -0.95 -12.91 -4.70
C LYS A 6 -2.07 -12.56 -3.74
N LYS A 7 -3.10 -13.42 -3.71
CA LYS A 7 -4.14 -13.35 -2.68
C LYS A 7 -3.47 -13.51 -1.30
N LYS A 8 -3.94 -12.72 -0.33
CA LYS A 8 -3.41 -12.57 1.03
C LYS A 8 -2.13 -11.74 1.17
N ASP A 9 -1.55 -11.24 0.09
CA ASP A 9 -0.43 -10.31 0.20
C ASP A 9 -0.87 -8.99 0.83
N GLN A 10 0.04 -8.40 1.61
CA GLN A 10 -0.12 -7.05 2.14
C GLN A 10 0.40 -6.05 1.11
N VAL A 11 -0.42 -5.05 0.84
CA VAL A 11 -0.13 -4.03 -0.15
C VAL A 11 -0.53 -2.65 0.34
N LEU A 12 0.18 -1.65 -0.15
CA LEU A 12 -0.15 -0.25 0.04
C LEU A 12 -0.91 0.26 -1.19
N VAL A 13 -1.98 1.00 -0.98
CA VAL A 13 -2.84 1.55 -2.04
C VAL A 13 -2.58 3.05 -2.17
N SER A 14 -2.46 3.54 -3.39
CA SER A 14 -2.20 4.96 -3.65
C SER A 14 -3.37 5.85 -3.25
N THR A 15 -3.07 6.95 -2.56
CA THR A 15 -4.06 7.95 -2.13
C THR A 15 -4.48 8.93 -3.23
N LEU A 16 -3.94 8.81 -4.44
CA LEU A 16 -4.22 9.74 -5.56
C LEU A 16 -5.72 9.93 -5.83
N ASN A 17 -6.51 8.86 -5.69
CA ASN A 17 -7.94 8.87 -5.95
C ASN A 17 -8.80 8.97 -4.66
N PHE A 18 -8.16 9.22 -3.51
CA PHE A 18 -8.84 9.28 -2.22
C PHE A 18 -9.27 10.72 -1.90
N ASN A 19 -10.44 11.09 -2.42
CA ASN A 19 -10.99 12.44 -2.24
C ASN A 19 -11.44 12.75 -0.79
N ASN A 20 -11.57 11.73 0.07
CA ASN A 20 -12.12 11.88 1.43
C ASN A 20 -11.05 11.85 2.53
N LEU A 21 -9.76 11.84 2.16
CA LEU A 21 -8.70 11.99 3.14
C LEU A 21 -8.75 13.40 3.71
N LYS A 22 -8.63 13.53 5.03
CA LYS A 22 -8.59 14.81 5.73
C LYS A 22 -7.19 15.42 5.62
N GLY A 23 -7.07 16.75 5.53
CA GLY A 23 -5.78 17.48 5.58
C GLY A 23 -5.21 17.93 4.23
N PRO A 24 -4.08 18.67 4.20
CA PRO A 24 -3.52 19.25 2.98
C PRO A 24 -2.88 18.20 2.07
N LYS A 25 -3.14 18.24 0.75
CA LYS A 25 -2.61 17.27 -0.24
C LYS A 25 -1.08 17.08 -0.16
N LYS A 26 -0.34 18.13 0.20
CA LYS A 26 1.13 18.12 0.32
C LYS A 26 1.67 17.34 1.53
N MET A 27 0.85 17.17 2.58
CA MET A 27 1.23 16.46 3.81
C MET A 27 0.68 15.03 3.88
N ARG A 28 -0.14 14.63 2.91
CA ARG A 28 -0.73 13.28 2.89
C ARG A 28 0.29 12.28 2.38
N ASP A 29 0.30 11.11 3.00
CA ASP A 29 1.04 9.98 2.47
C ASP A 29 0.53 9.64 1.07
N SER A 30 1.46 9.37 0.15
CA SER A 30 1.12 8.99 -1.24
C SER A 30 0.50 7.60 -1.34
N PHE A 31 0.65 6.79 -0.28
CA PHE A 31 0.14 5.44 -0.17
C PHE A 31 -0.38 5.19 1.26
N VAL A 32 -1.44 4.40 1.39
CA VAL A 32 -2.08 4.01 2.65
C VAL A 32 -2.22 2.49 2.73
N GLY A 33 -2.20 1.95 3.93
CA GLY A 33 -2.22 0.51 4.17
C GLY A 33 -1.29 0.13 5.33
N PRO A 34 -1.03 -1.16 5.58
CA PRO A 34 -1.20 -2.29 4.65
C PRO A 34 -2.65 -2.82 4.56
N PHE A 35 -3.07 -3.11 3.33
CA PHE A 35 -4.33 -3.80 3.04
C PHE A 35 -4.04 -5.19 2.47
N THR A 36 -4.93 -6.14 2.76
CA THR A 36 -4.80 -7.51 2.28
C THR A 36 -5.50 -7.69 0.94
N ILE A 37 -4.82 -8.24 -0.06
CA ILE A 37 -5.48 -8.63 -1.33
C ILE A 37 -6.42 -9.80 -1.06
N ILE A 38 -7.71 -9.61 -1.30
CA ILE A 38 -8.72 -10.66 -1.19
C ILE A 38 -8.82 -11.42 -2.53
N LYS A 39 -8.78 -10.70 -3.65
CA LYS A 39 -8.98 -11.27 -4.98
C LYS A 39 -8.21 -10.48 -6.03
N LEU A 40 -7.67 -11.17 -7.03
CA LEU A 40 -7.16 -10.56 -8.25
C LEU A 40 -8.24 -10.67 -9.32
N ILE A 41 -8.54 -9.55 -9.97
CA ILE A 41 -9.51 -9.42 -11.04
C ILE A 41 -8.70 -9.28 -12.33
N GLY A 42 -8.61 -10.39 -13.07
CA GLY A 42 -7.70 -10.50 -14.20
C GLY A 42 -6.25 -10.23 -13.78
N ASN A 43 -5.50 -9.60 -14.69
CA ASN A 43 -4.08 -9.31 -14.50
C ASN A 43 -3.79 -7.86 -14.09
N ASN A 44 -4.83 -7.01 -14.07
CA ASN A 44 -4.66 -5.57 -13.96
C ASN A 44 -5.28 -4.97 -12.70
N GLU A 45 -6.10 -5.71 -11.97
CA GLU A 45 -6.85 -5.18 -10.82
C GLU A 45 -6.78 -6.12 -9.62
N GLY A 46 -6.66 -5.53 -8.43
CA GLY A 46 -6.66 -6.23 -7.15
C GLY A 46 -7.75 -5.69 -6.24
N ALA A 47 -8.64 -6.57 -5.80
CA ALA A 47 -9.57 -6.30 -4.73
C ALA A 47 -8.86 -6.48 -3.38
N VAL A 48 -8.87 -5.43 -2.57
CA VAL A 48 -8.24 -5.39 -1.25
C VAL A 48 -9.27 -5.22 -0.15
N ARG A 49 -8.92 -5.70 1.06
CA ARG A 49 -9.71 -5.45 2.26
C ARG A 49 -9.35 -4.09 2.83
N LEU A 50 -10.23 -3.11 2.63
CA LEU A 50 -10.12 -1.79 3.24
C LEU A 50 -10.60 -1.85 4.71
N THR A 51 -9.94 -1.11 5.60
CA THR A 51 -10.41 -0.90 6.99
C THR A 51 -11.61 0.03 7.02
N GLU A 52 -12.35 0.10 8.14
CA GLU A 52 -13.62 0.83 8.25
C GLU A 52 -13.55 2.29 7.78
N GLU A 53 -12.45 2.98 8.06
CA GLU A 53 -12.20 4.36 7.62
C GLU A 53 -12.17 4.50 6.08
N PHE A 54 -11.78 3.44 5.38
CA PHE A 54 -11.68 3.38 3.93
C PHE A 54 -12.78 2.53 3.30
N SER A 55 -13.65 1.88 4.09
CA SER A 55 -14.72 0.99 3.62
C SER A 55 -15.70 1.64 2.62
N ARG A 56 -15.85 2.97 2.69
CA ARG A 56 -16.69 3.77 1.77
C ARG A 56 -16.06 3.96 0.37
N LYS A 57 -14.84 3.47 0.15
CA LYS A 57 -14.15 3.54 -1.15
C LYS A 57 -14.26 2.21 -1.89
N HIS A 58 -14.15 2.29 -3.22
CA HIS A 58 -14.14 1.11 -4.06
C HIS A 58 -12.97 0.19 -3.65
N PRO A 59 -13.21 -1.07 -3.28
CA PRO A 59 -12.17 -1.96 -2.77
C PRO A 59 -11.28 -2.54 -3.87
N VAL A 60 -11.59 -2.31 -5.15
CA VAL A 60 -10.77 -2.76 -6.28
C VAL A 60 -9.94 -1.60 -6.81
N PHE A 61 -8.64 -1.84 -6.94
CA PHE A 61 -7.67 -0.89 -7.46
C PHE A 61 -6.87 -1.50 -8.60
N PRO A 62 -6.49 -0.71 -9.62
CA PRO A 62 -5.56 -1.16 -10.64
C PRO A 62 -4.17 -1.42 -10.01
N VAL A 63 -3.48 -2.46 -10.48
CA VAL A 63 -2.15 -2.89 -9.99
C VAL A 63 -1.09 -1.79 -10.10
N SER A 64 -1.30 -0.78 -10.96
CA SER A 64 -0.43 0.40 -11.06
C SER A 64 -0.52 1.33 -9.85
N LEU A 65 -1.66 1.33 -9.16
CA LEU A 65 -1.91 2.12 -7.95
C LEU A 65 -1.66 1.32 -6.67
N VAL A 66 -1.23 0.08 -6.80
CA VAL A 66 -0.93 -0.82 -5.68
C VAL A 66 0.58 -1.04 -5.62
N LYS A 67 1.15 -0.91 -4.43
CA LYS A 67 2.54 -1.27 -4.14
C LYS A 67 2.57 -2.46 -3.21
N SER A 68 3.44 -3.43 -3.48
CA SER A 68 3.74 -4.48 -2.51
C SER A 68 4.27 -3.83 -1.24
N ASP A 69 3.71 -4.19 -0.10
CA ASP A 69 4.23 -3.75 1.19
C ASP A 69 5.61 -4.38 1.35
N PHE A 70 6.65 -3.61 1.03
CA PHE A 70 7.97 -3.97 1.46
C PHE A 70 7.97 -3.66 2.93
N GLN A 71 7.85 -4.70 3.77
CA GLN A 71 8.46 -4.64 5.08
C GLN A 71 9.79 -3.92 4.88
N THR A 72 10.04 -2.88 5.68
CA THR A 72 11.32 -2.18 5.74
C THR A 72 12.34 -3.16 6.31
N GLY A 73 12.55 -4.25 5.59
CA GLY A 73 13.46 -5.33 5.87
C GLY A 73 14.78 -4.89 5.30
N GLU A 74 15.78 -4.99 6.16
CA GLU A 74 17.19 -4.71 5.99
C GLU A 74 17.75 -5.12 4.60
N ASN A 75 17.12 -6.09 3.94
CA ASN A 75 17.44 -6.58 2.58
C ASN A 75 17.43 -5.53 1.46
N LYS A 76 16.58 -4.50 1.49
CA LYS A 76 16.55 -3.49 0.40
C LYS A 76 17.49 -2.32 0.61
N PHE A 77 17.88 -2.09 1.87
CA PHE A 77 18.76 -1.00 2.25
C PHE A 77 19.83 -1.54 3.19
N PRO A 78 20.74 -2.40 2.69
CA PRO A 78 21.80 -2.99 3.52
C PRO A 78 22.71 -1.92 4.16
N LEU A 79 22.73 -0.71 3.60
CA LEU A 79 23.47 0.45 4.12
C LEU A 79 22.71 1.29 5.15
N ARG A 80 21.45 0.96 5.49
CA ARG A 80 20.71 1.65 6.54
C ARG A 80 21.29 1.24 7.88
N LYS A 81 22.42 1.85 8.25
CA LYS A 81 23.01 1.73 9.58
C LYS A 81 21.91 2.03 10.59
N LYS A 82 21.62 1.07 11.47
CA LYS A 82 20.83 1.32 12.66
C LYS A 82 21.55 2.45 13.39
N THR A 83 21.00 3.65 13.38
CA THR A 83 21.36 4.66 14.37
C THR A 83 20.84 4.10 15.68
N THR A 84 21.68 3.28 16.34
CA THR A 84 21.59 3.04 17.76
C THR A 84 21.58 4.41 18.41
N THR A 85 20.42 4.85 18.88
CA THR A 85 20.34 5.97 19.83
C THR A 85 20.90 5.43 21.14
N PRO A 86 22.05 5.92 21.66
CA PRO A 86 22.38 5.70 23.04
C PRO A 86 21.66 6.78 23.86
N GLN A 87 20.79 6.35 24.78
CA GLN A 87 20.63 6.95 26.11
C GLN A 87 19.64 6.12 26.92
#